data_AF-A0A1E8Q983-F1
#
_entry.id   AF-A0A1E8Q983-F1
#
_cell.length_a   1.000
_cell.length_b   1.000
_cell.length_c   1.000
_cell.angle_alpha   90.00
_cell.angle_beta   90.00
_cell.angle_gamma   90.00
#
_symmetry.space_group_name_H-M   'P 1'
#
loop_
_entity.id
_entity.type
_entity.pdbx_description
1 polymer ?
#
loop_
_entity_poly.entity_id
_entity_poly.type
_entity_poly.pdbx_seq_one_letter_code
_entity_poly.pdbx_strand_id
1 'polypeptide(L)'
;MDYDWSPHYDTDDLYRHTLPNGQVIALRTFGSIYSKSWLYKLRNAQTDTDVQFAAIDRAACPLAQTILESVDAPIGGSDPLDALWEAWSKAGTSHGEGGDGLSLPN
;
A
#
# COMPACT_ATOMS: atom_id res chain seq x y z
N MET A 1 -14.09 0.06 -18.57
CA MET A 1 -13.01 -0.95 -18.43
C MET A 1 -11.94 -0.28 -17.61
N ASP A 2 -11.61 -0.84 -16.44
CA ASP A 2 -10.52 -0.35 -15.62
C ASP A 2 -9.20 -0.70 -16.33
N TYR A 3 -8.37 0.31 -16.57
CA TYR A 3 -7.10 0.14 -17.28
C TYR A 3 -6.20 -0.87 -16.53
N ASP A 4 -5.56 -1.77 -17.28
CA ASP A 4 -4.63 -2.73 -16.68
C ASP A 4 -3.26 -2.10 -16.45
N TRP A 5 -2.96 -1.86 -15.17
CA TRP A 5 -1.74 -1.21 -14.71
C TRP A 5 -0.52 -2.15 -14.65
N SER A 6 -0.71 -3.45 -14.81
CA SER A 6 0.33 -4.47 -14.68
C SER A 6 1.59 -4.22 -15.53
N PRO A 7 1.51 -3.71 -16.78
CA PRO A 7 2.70 -3.41 -17.60
C PRO A 7 3.63 -2.34 -17.02
N HIS A 8 3.17 -1.55 -16.03
CA HIS A 8 3.99 -0.55 -15.36
C HIS A 8 4.77 -1.11 -14.15
N TYR A 9 4.63 -2.41 -13.86
CA TYR A 9 5.23 -3.08 -12.72
C TYR A 9 5.96 -4.36 -13.16
N ASP A 10 7.15 -4.60 -12.62
CA ASP A 10 7.95 -5.81 -12.93
C ASP A 10 7.42 -7.10 -12.27
N THR A 11 6.26 -7.06 -11.60
CA THR A 11 5.71 -8.18 -10.83
C THR A 11 4.21 -8.31 -11.04
N ASP A 12 3.71 -9.55 -11.14
CA ASP A 12 2.29 -9.85 -11.40
C ASP A 12 1.37 -9.62 -10.17
N ASP A 13 1.92 -9.52 -8.95
CA ASP A 13 1.15 -9.36 -7.72
C ASP A 13 0.88 -7.88 -7.39
N LEU A 14 -0.23 -7.35 -7.89
CA LEU A 14 -0.68 -5.98 -7.63
C LEU A 14 -1.94 -5.92 -6.75
N TYR A 15 -1.91 -5.00 -5.79
CA TYR A 15 -3.10 -4.55 -5.07
C TYR A 15 -3.78 -3.43 -5.86
N ARG A 16 -5.12 -3.50 -6.01
CA ARG A 16 -5.91 -2.48 -6.70
C ARG A 16 -6.84 -1.77 -5.72
N HIS A 17 -6.94 -0.47 -5.85
CA HIS A 17 -7.79 0.38 -5.01
C HIS A 17 -8.50 1.43 -5.86
N THR A 18 -9.79 1.63 -5.61
CA THR A 18 -10.57 2.68 -6.24
C THR A 18 -10.59 3.91 -5.34
N LEU A 19 -10.00 5.00 -5.82
CA LEU A 19 -9.96 6.28 -5.12
C LEU A 19 -11.33 6.96 -5.13
N PRO A 20 -11.58 7.93 -4.22
CA PRO A 20 -12.85 8.66 -4.15
C PRO A 20 -13.24 9.38 -5.44
N ASN A 21 -12.26 9.79 -6.26
CA ASN A 21 -12.47 10.41 -7.56
C ASN A 21 -12.83 9.41 -8.68
N GLY A 22 -12.97 8.12 -8.35
CA GLY A 22 -13.29 7.05 -9.29
C GLY A 22 -12.09 6.49 -10.06
N GLN A 23 -10.89 7.04 -9.89
CA GLN A 23 -9.69 6.48 -10.50
C GLN A 23 -9.25 5.21 -9.77
N VAL A 24 -8.82 4.22 -10.55
CA VAL A 24 -8.25 2.99 -10.01
C VAL A 24 -6.74 3.11 -10.01
N ILE A 25 -6.13 2.95 -8.84
CA ILE A 25 -4.68 2.78 -8.71
C ILE A 25 -4.34 1.32 -8.51
N ALA A 26 -3.19 0.93 -9.04
CA ALA A 26 -2.57 -0.34 -8.70
C ALA A 26 -1.23 -0.06 -8.01
N LEU A 27 -0.94 -0.79 -6.96
CA LEU A 27 0.31 -0.74 -6.19
C LEU A 27 0.87 -2.15 -6.08
N ARG A 28 2.18 -2.30 -5.89
CA ARG A 28 2.76 -3.57 -5.43
C ARG A 28 2.06 -4.02 -4.13
N THR A 29 1.88 -5.33 -3.93
CA THR A 29 1.29 -5.83 -2.68
C THR A 29 2.13 -5.40 -1.47
N PHE A 30 1.47 -5.09 -0.35
CA PHE A 30 2.12 -4.55 0.85
C PHE A 30 3.33 -5.38 1.29
N GLY A 31 3.21 -6.71 1.35
CA GLY A 31 4.33 -7.58 1.74
C GLY A 31 5.55 -7.53 0.80
N SER A 32 5.37 -7.18 -0.47
CA SER A 32 6.43 -7.20 -1.48
C SER A 32 7.39 -6.01 -1.43
N ILE A 33 7.00 -4.91 -0.77
CA ILE A 33 7.83 -3.69 -0.72
C ILE A 33 8.85 -3.69 0.43
N TYR A 34 8.67 -4.59 1.41
CA TYR A 34 9.48 -4.66 2.62
C TYR A 34 10.85 -5.29 2.38
N SER A 35 11.90 -4.58 2.79
CA SER A 35 13.25 -5.14 2.93
C SER A 35 13.78 -4.89 4.34
N LYS A 36 14.63 -5.80 4.84
CA LYS A 36 15.26 -5.67 6.17
C LYS A 36 15.99 -4.32 6.33
N SER A 37 16.65 -3.86 5.27
CA SER A 37 17.37 -2.58 5.27
C SER A 37 16.46 -1.36 5.34
N TRP A 38 15.27 -1.41 4.72
CA TRP A 38 14.29 -0.33 4.77
C TRP A 38 13.65 -0.24 6.17
N LEU A 39 13.23 -1.37 6.74
CA LEU A 39 12.74 -1.45 8.12
C LEU A 39 13.77 -0.94 9.13
N TYR A 40 15.04 -1.31 8.95
CA TYR A 40 16.12 -0.83 9.81
C TYR A 40 16.28 0.70 9.75
N LYS A 41 16.14 1.31 8.56
CA LYS A 41 16.20 2.78 8.40
C LYS A 41 15.00 3.48 9.04
N LEU A 42 13.82 2.86 9.00
CA LEU A 42 12.58 3.44 9.53
C LEU A 42 12.42 3.35 11.04
N ARG A 43 13.20 2.53 11.75
CA ARG A 43 13.08 2.33 13.21
C ARG A 43 13.14 3.61 14.05
N ASN A 44 13.65 4.71 13.48
CA ASN A 44 13.80 6.01 14.14
C ASN A 44 13.00 7.13 13.44
N ALA A 45 12.14 6.82 12.46
CA ALA A 45 11.29 7.81 11.81
C ALA A 45 10.29 8.37 12.84
N GLN A 46 10.12 9.69 12.88
CA GLN A 46 9.45 10.37 13.99
C GLN A 46 7.97 10.71 13.74
N THR A 47 7.37 10.12 12.71
CA THR A 47 6.09 10.53 12.15
C THR A 47 5.49 9.32 11.45
N ASP A 48 4.47 8.69 12.05
CA ASP A 48 3.84 7.50 11.48
C ASP A 48 3.34 7.75 10.05
N THR A 49 2.85 8.96 9.77
CA THR A 49 2.44 9.42 8.43
C THR A 49 3.56 9.38 7.40
N ASP A 50 4.79 9.77 7.75
CA ASP A 50 5.92 9.74 6.80
C ASP A 50 6.30 8.30 6.43
N VAL A 51 6.14 7.37 7.37
CA VAL A 51 6.34 5.93 7.12
C VAL A 51 5.29 5.41 6.14
N GLN A 52 4.02 5.80 6.31
CA GLN A 52 2.92 5.41 5.44
C GLN A 52 3.14 5.92 4.01
N PHE A 53 3.46 7.21 3.85
CA PHE A 53 3.73 7.78 2.53
C PHE A 53 4.98 7.19 1.88
N ALA A 54 6.07 7.01 2.61
CA ALA A 54 7.28 6.39 2.06
C ALA A 54 7.03 4.94 1.61
N ALA A 55 6.14 4.22 2.29
CA ALA A 55 5.74 2.87 1.89
C ALA A 55 4.89 2.86 0.62
N ILE A 56 3.88 3.74 0.55
CA ILE A 56 3.02 3.90 -0.63
C ILE A 56 3.84 4.32 -1.85
N ASP A 57 4.73 5.29 -1.69
CA ASP A 57 5.63 5.77 -2.76
C ASP A 57 6.52 4.64 -3.28
N ARG A 58 7.08 3.82 -2.39
CA ARG A 58 7.87 2.64 -2.76
C ARG A 58 7.07 1.57 -3.49
N ALA A 59 5.75 1.48 -3.25
CA ALA A 59 4.86 0.54 -3.90
C ALA A 59 4.36 1.03 -5.27
N ALA A 60 4.43 2.33 -5.51
CA ALA A 60 3.89 3.00 -6.69
C ALA A 60 4.90 2.98 -7.86
N CYS A 61 4.39 2.78 -9.07
CA CYS A 61 5.10 3.13 -10.29
C CYS A 61 4.93 4.64 -10.58
N PRO A 62 5.70 5.21 -11.53
CA PRO A 62 5.61 6.65 -11.84
C PRO A 62 4.19 7.15 -12.15
N LEU A 63 3.36 6.32 -12.79
CA LEU A 63 1.99 6.72 -13.12
C LEU A 63 1.05 6.62 -11.91
N ALA A 64 1.25 5.66 -11.01
CA ALA A 64 0.52 5.62 -9.74
C ALA A 64 0.91 6.80 -8.84
N GLN A 65 2.18 7.23 -8.83
CA GLN A 65 2.62 8.46 -8.15
C GLN A 65 1.87 9.68 -8.68
N THR A 66 1.79 9.87 -10.00
CA THR A 66 1.02 10.98 -10.60
C THR A 66 -0.45 10.97 -10.19
N ILE A 67 -1.07 9.78 -10.10
CA ILE A 67 -2.47 9.68 -9.63
C ILE A 67 -2.56 10.11 -8.17
N LEU A 68 -1.68 9.61 -7.30
CA LEU A 68 -1.66 9.95 -5.87
C LEU A 68 -1.42 11.45 -5.63
N GLU A 69 -0.52 12.08 -6.40
CA GLU A 69 -0.28 13.53 -6.36
C GLU A 69 -1.50 14.37 -6.78
N SER A 70 -2.41 13.79 -7.56
CA SER A 70 -3.65 14.46 -7.98
C SER A 70 -4.80 14.31 -6.98
N VAL A 71 -4.61 13.55 -5.90
CA VAL A 71 -5.62 13.35 -4.87
C VAL A 71 -5.51 14.47 -3.83
N ASP A 72 -6.45 15.41 -3.88
CA ASP A 72 -6.58 16.42 -2.85
C ASP A 72 -7.31 15.87 -1.61
N ALA A 73 -6.80 16.20 -0.42
CA ALA A 73 -7.52 15.94 0.82
C ALA A 73 -8.80 16.82 0.88
N PRO A 74 -10.00 16.23 1.06
CA PRO A 74 -11.22 17.02 1.17
C PRO A 74 -11.22 17.86 2.45
N ILE A 75 -11.62 19.14 2.35
CA ILE A 75 -11.78 20.01 3.53
C ILE A 75 -12.85 19.41 4.45
N GLY A 76 -12.43 18.88 5.59
CA GLY A 76 -13.32 18.28 6.61
C GLY A 76 -13.73 16.84 6.35
N GLY A 77 -13.10 16.13 5.39
CA GLY A 77 -13.29 14.69 5.15
C GLY A 77 -12.12 13.83 5.63
N SER A 78 -12.24 12.51 5.48
CA SER A 78 -11.15 11.56 5.74
C SER A 78 -10.08 11.65 4.65
N ASP A 79 -8.80 11.60 5.03
CA ASP A 79 -7.69 11.55 4.09
C ASP A 79 -7.81 10.28 3.22
N PRO A 80 -7.94 10.40 1.89
CA PRO A 80 -8.00 9.25 0.99
C PRO A 80 -6.77 8.35 1.07
N LEU A 81 -5.62 8.89 1.47
CA LEU A 81 -4.37 8.15 1.62
C LEU A 81 -4.34 7.35 2.93
N ASP A 82 -5.00 7.81 3.99
CA ASP A 82 -5.21 7.01 5.21
C ASP A 82 -6.08 5.78 4.89
N ALA A 83 -7.20 5.98 4.18
CA ALA A 83 -8.08 4.89 3.77
C ALA A 83 -7.38 3.89 2.83
N LEU A 84 -6.54 4.39 1.92
CA LEU A 84 -5.69 3.56 1.07
C LEU A 84 -4.71 2.75 1.91
N TRP A 85 -4.02 3.39 2.86
CA TRP A 85 -3.06 2.74 3.75
C TRP A 85 -3.70 1.60 4.55
N GLU A 86 -4.84 1.85 5.19
CA GLU A 86 -5.58 0.85 5.97
C GLU A 86 -6.00 -0.34 5.09
N ALA A 87 -6.59 -0.06 3.92
CA ALA A 87 -7.08 -1.11 3.04
C ALA A 87 -5.94 -1.95 2.44
N TRP A 88 -4.84 -1.31 2.03
CA TRP A 88 -3.68 -1.95 1.44
C TRP A 88 -2.90 -2.79 2.46
N SER A 89 -2.63 -2.24 3.65
CA SER A 89 -1.93 -2.95 4.73
C SER A 89 -2.74 -4.14 5.23
N LYS A 90 -4.06 -3.98 5.39
CA LYS A 90 -4.96 -5.09 5.75
C LYS A 90 -4.95 -6.19 4.70
N ALA A 91 -5.04 -5.85 3.40
CA ALA A 91 -5.02 -6.86 2.33
C ALA A 91 -3.70 -7.66 2.28
N GLY A 92 -2.56 -7.04 2.58
CA GLY A 92 -1.28 -7.74 2.61
C GLY A 92 -1.01 -8.55 3.87
N THR A 93 -1.65 -8.22 4.99
CA THR A 93 -1.43 -8.88 6.30
C THR A 93 -2.50 -9.88 6.69
N SER A 94 -3.64 -9.90 6.00
CA SER A 94 -4.76 -10.84 6.26
C SER A 94 -4.52 -12.28 5.79
N HIS A 95 -3.26 -12.67 5.58
CA HIS A 95 -2.89 -14.08 5.46
C HIS A 95 -2.94 -14.76 6.85
N GLY A 96 -4.15 -15.12 7.28
CA GLY A 96 -4.39 -16.11 8.32
C GLY A 96 -4.88 -15.57 9.67
N GLU A 97 -6.16 -15.20 9.76
CA GLU A 97 -6.91 -15.38 11.01
C GLU A 97 -8.08 -16.33 10.75
N GLY A 98 -7.73 -17.61 10.79
CA GLY A 98 -8.63 -18.76 10.76
C GLY A 98 -7.97 -20.04 11.27
N GLY A 99 -6.90 -19.93 12.07
CA GLY A 99 -6.22 -21.08 12.65
C GLY A 99 -5.38 -20.66 13.87
N ASP A 100 -5.84 -21.07 15.05
CA ASP A 100 -4.94 -21.27 16.20
C ASP A 100 -3.81 -22.20 15.74
N GLY A 101 -2.64 -21.64 15.51
CA GLY A 101 -1.64 -22.28 14.64
C GLY A 101 -0.19 -22.02 15.02
N LEU A 102 0.10 -21.78 16.30
CA LEU A 102 1.43 -22.09 16.84
C LEU A 102 1.44 -23.56 17.28
N SER A 103 1.50 -24.47 16.30
CA SER A 103 2.03 -25.81 16.56
C SER A 103 3.49 -25.83 16.09
N LEU A 104 4.39 -25.74 17.07
CA LEU A 104 5.81 -25.97 16.86
C LEU A 104 6.03 -27.45 16.46
N PRO A 105 6.95 -27.75 15.53
CA PRO A 105 7.29 -29.13 15.21
C PRO A 105 8.03 -29.80 16.39
N ASN A 106 7.67 -31.05 16.66
CA ASN A 106 8.51 -31.99 17.43
C ASN A 106 9.76 -32.36 16.64
#